data_AF-A0A7R9ZSK1-F1
#
_entry.id   AF-A0A7R9ZSK1-F1
#
_cell.length_a   1.000
_cell.length_b   1.000
_cell.length_c   1.000
_cell.angle_alpha   90.00
_cell.angle_beta   90.00
_cell.angle_gamma   90.00
#
_symmetry.space_group_name_H-M   'P 1'
#
loop_
_entity.id
_entity.type
_entity.pdbx_description
1 polymer ?
#
loop_
_entity_poly.entity_id
_entity_poly.type
_entity_poly.pdbx_seq_one_letter_code
_entity_poly.pdbx_strand_id
1 'polypeptide(L)'
;ANLAAPSVFAFAKATMGTFAPAPNFFRTALNCLAASQQGAKSRRKYLRTAQQCTKQLKVWNKQGHPNCPHYLTILKAEEHFLRGKHSSAIALYAQSIKSTSQRGYIHDEATANERLADCLMDYGRRDDAKSRYEESSRLYREWGALKKVEVLEAKTQKLFQ
;
A
#
# COMPACT_ATOMS: atom_id res chain seq x y z
N ALA A 1 -27.64 -12.11 -11.96
CA ALA A 1 -26.82 -13.15 -11.31
C ALA A 1 -25.84 -12.47 -10.36
N ASN A 2 -26.08 -12.61 -9.06
CA ASN A 2 -25.42 -11.83 -8.01
C ASN A 2 -24.08 -12.52 -7.64
N LEU A 3 -23.01 -12.22 -8.38
CA LEU A 3 -21.66 -12.68 -8.05
C LEU A 3 -21.11 -11.79 -6.92
N ALA A 4 -21.54 -12.06 -5.69
CA ALA A 4 -20.84 -11.55 -4.51
C ALA A 4 -19.43 -12.13 -4.53
N ALA A 5 -18.43 -11.30 -4.87
CA ALA A 5 -17.03 -11.68 -4.83
C ALA A 5 -16.74 -12.36 -3.47
N PRO A 6 -16.26 -13.62 -3.46
CA PRO A 6 -15.99 -14.30 -2.20
C PRO A 6 -14.99 -13.48 -1.40
N SER A 7 -15.26 -13.29 -0.11
CA SER A 7 -14.36 -12.52 0.75
C SER A 7 -12.93 -13.05 0.65
N VAL A 8 -11.93 -12.16 0.66
CA VAL A 8 -10.51 -12.53 0.57
C VAL A 8 -10.09 -13.62 1.58
N PHE A 9 -10.83 -13.74 2.69
CA PHE A 9 -10.65 -14.77 3.71
C PHE A 9 -11.11 -16.17 3.28
N ALA A 10 -12.12 -16.29 2.40
CA ALA A 10 -12.59 -17.58 1.88
C ALA A 10 -11.55 -18.20 0.94
N PHE A 11 -10.90 -17.39 0.10
CA PHE A 11 -9.86 -17.86 -0.80
C PHE A 11 -8.58 -18.30 -0.09
N ALA A 12 -8.22 -17.68 1.04
CA ALA A 12 -6.99 -18.01 1.77
C ALA A 12 -6.98 -19.44 2.36
N LYS A 13 -8.13 -19.95 2.82
CA LYS A 13 -8.22 -21.32 3.37
C LYS A 13 -7.99 -22.40 2.31
N ALA A 14 -8.38 -22.13 1.06
CA ALA A 14 -8.28 -23.10 -0.04
C ALA A 14 -6.89 -23.12 -0.71
N THR A 15 -6.01 -22.15 -0.42
CA THR A 15 -4.83 -21.88 -1.25
C THR A 15 -3.54 -21.68 -0.43
N MET A 16 -3.46 -22.25 0.77
CA MET A 16 -2.36 -22.08 1.74
C MET A 16 -0.93 -22.34 1.22
N GLY A 17 -0.75 -22.92 0.02
CA GLY A 17 0.55 -23.11 -0.65
C GLY A 17 0.82 -22.20 -1.85
N THR A 18 -0.10 -21.32 -2.24
CA THR A 18 0.09 -20.41 -3.38
C THR A 18 0.63 -19.05 -2.93
N PHE A 19 1.43 -18.40 -3.77
CA PHE A 19 1.99 -17.06 -3.56
C PHE A 19 0.95 -15.92 -3.75
N ALA A 20 -0.18 -16.24 -4.41
CA ALA A 20 -1.24 -15.32 -4.77
C ALA A 20 -2.03 -14.64 -3.62
N PRO A 21 -2.19 -15.20 -2.40
CA PRO A 21 -3.04 -14.61 -1.39
C PRO A 21 -2.35 -13.44 -0.66
N ALA A 22 -1.02 -13.43 -0.50
CA ALA A 22 -0.33 -12.35 0.22
C ALA A 22 -0.51 -10.96 -0.43
N PRO A 23 -0.32 -10.77 -1.75
CA PRO A 23 -0.58 -9.48 -2.41
C PRO A 23 -2.03 -9.01 -2.28
N ASN A 24 -3.01 -9.93 -2.35
CA ASN A 24 -4.43 -9.58 -2.22
C ASN A 24 -4.77 -9.09 -0.81
N PHE A 25 -4.23 -9.75 0.22
CA PHE A 25 -4.39 -9.32 1.61
C PHE A 25 -3.73 -7.96 1.87
N PHE A 26 -2.55 -7.74 1.31
CA PHE A 26 -1.86 -6.46 1.39
C PHE A 26 -2.68 -5.32 0.77
N ARG A 27 -3.14 -5.49 -0.49
CA ARG A 27 -3.96 -4.48 -1.19
C ARG A 27 -5.27 -4.22 -0.47
N THR A 28 -5.91 -5.26 0.06
CA THR A 28 -7.16 -5.12 0.86
C THR A 28 -6.91 -4.31 2.12
N ALA A 29 -5.81 -4.58 2.84
CA ALA A 29 -5.45 -3.85 4.04
C ALA A 29 -5.21 -2.37 3.72
N LEU A 30 -4.43 -2.07 2.69
CA LEU A 30 -4.10 -0.70 2.28
C LEU A 30 -5.37 0.09 1.88
N ASN A 31 -6.24 -0.51 1.07
CA ASN A 31 -7.52 0.11 0.68
C ASN A 31 -8.44 0.37 1.88
N CYS A 32 -8.49 -0.56 2.83
CA CYS A 32 -9.28 -0.37 4.06
C CYS A 32 -8.70 0.77 4.93
N LEU A 33 -7.36 0.88 5.02
CA LEU A 33 -6.71 1.96 5.75
C LEU A 33 -7.04 3.33 5.11
N ALA A 34 -6.95 3.44 3.78
CA ALA A 34 -7.34 4.64 3.05
C ALA A 34 -8.84 4.97 3.19
N ALA A 35 -9.73 3.98 3.05
CA ALA A 35 -11.17 4.18 3.22
C ALA A 35 -11.56 4.61 4.65
N SER A 36 -10.76 4.23 5.64
CA SER A 36 -10.97 4.63 7.04
C SER A 36 -10.77 6.14 7.28
N GLN A 37 -10.06 6.84 6.38
CA GLN A 37 -9.89 8.30 6.43
C GLN A 37 -11.10 9.07 5.87
N GLN A 38 -11.84 8.48 4.93
CA GLN A 38 -12.85 9.20 4.12
C GLN A 38 -14.26 9.23 4.75
N GLY A 39 -14.57 8.42 5.78
CA GLY A 39 -15.93 8.40 6.33
C GLY A 39 -16.10 7.76 7.72
N ALA A 40 -16.86 8.42 8.59
CA ALA A 40 -17.05 8.01 9.99
C ALA A 40 -17.95 6.77 10.18
N LYS A 41 -19.02 6.61 9.37
CA LYS A 41 -20.03 5.55 9.57
C LYS A 41 -19.50 4.12 9.42
N SER A 42 -18.38 3.92 8.70
CA SER A 42 -17.79 2.59 8.45
C SER A 42 -16.33 2.46 8.88
N ARG A 43 -15.74 3.49 9.52
CA ARG A 43 -14.32 3.53 9.91
C ARG A 43 -13.91 2.30 10.73
N ARG A 44 -14.70 1.92 11.73
CA ARG A 44 -14.42 0.76 12.59
C ARG A 44 -14.37 -0.55 11.81
N LYS A 45 -15.25 -0.72 10.82
CA LYS A 45 -15.31 -1.92 9.97
C LYS A 45 -14.04 -2.03 9.12
N TYR A 46 -13.62 -0.94 8.47
CA TYR A 46 -12.42 -0.93 7.65
C TYR A 46 -11.15 -1.17 8.48
N LEU A 47 -11.02 -0.53 9.64
CA LEU A 47 -9.88 -0.78 10.53
C LEU A 47 -9.83 -2.24 11.00
N ARG A 48 -10.97 -2.85 11.31
CA ARG A 48 -11.04 -4.27 11.68
C ARG A 48 -10.58 -5.17 10.53
N THR A 49 -11.02 -4.92 9.30
CA THR A 49 -10.59 -5.69 8.13
C THR A 49 -9.09 -5.52 7.88
N ALA A 50 -8.57 -4.29 7.93
CA ALA A 50 -7.14 -4.03 7.77
C ALA A 50 -6.29 -4.76 8.83
N GLN A 51 -6.75 -4.76 10.08
CA GLN A 51 -6.09 -5.50 11.17
C GLN A 51 -6.11 -7.01 10.94
N GLN A 52 -7.21 -7.57 10.47
CA GLN A 52 -7.31 -9.01 10.15
C GLN A 52 -6.35 -9.39 9.02
N CYS A 53 -6.31 -8.60 7.94
CA CYS A 53 -5.39 -8.83 6.84
C CYS A 53 -3.93 -8.72 7.29
N THR A 54 -3.61 -7.72 8.11
CA THR A 54 -2.26 -7.52 8.67
C THR A 54 -1.86 -8.67 9.59
N LYS A 55 -2.78 -9.21 10.41
CA LYS A 55 -2.52 -10.39 11.24
C LYS A 55 -2.19 -11.61 10.39
N GLN A 56 -2.92 -11.83 9.29
CA GLN A 56 -2.63 -12.94 8.38
C GLN A 56 -1.25 -12.79 7.73
N LEU A 57 -0.90 -11.59 7.25
CA LEU A 57 0.43 -11.31 6.71
C LEU A 57 1.55 -11.54 7.74
N LYS A 58 1.32 -11.25 9.02
CA LYS A 58 2.28 -11.56 10.10
C LYS A 58 2.46 -13.07 10.30
N VAL A 59 1.40 -13.86 10.18
CA VAL A 59 1.49 -15.33 10.25
C VAL A 59 2.33 -15.85 9.09
N TRP A 60 2.04 -15.41 7.86
CA TRP A 60 2.82 -15.80 6.68
C TRP A 60 4.28 -15.33 6.73
N ASN A 61 4.54 -14.15 7.32
CA ASN A 61 5.90 -13.70 7.57
C ASN A 61 6.67 -14.64 8.52
N LYS A 62 6.03 -15.11 9.59
CA LYS A 62 6.64 -16.11 10.51
C LYS A 62 6.90 -17.45 9.84
N GLN A 63 6.10 -17.79 8.83
CA GLN A 63 6.27 -18.98 8.00
C GLN A 63 7.31 -18.81 6.88
N GLY A 64 7.97 -17.64 6.80
CA GLY A 64 9.06 -17.39 5.84
C GLY A 64 8.60 -16.88 4.47
N HIS A 65 7.36 -16.42 4.31
CA HIS A 65 6.89 -15.92 3.01
C HIS A 65 7.67 -14.66 2.58
N PRO A 66 8.38 -14.68 1.43
CA PRO A 66 9.39 -13.67 1.09
C PRO A 66 8.83 -12.27 0.84
N ASN A 67 7.56 -12.15 0.43
CA ASN A 67 6.92 -10.85 0.21
C ASN A 67 6.29 -10.20 1.45
N CYS A 68 6.06 -10.98 2.51
CA CYS A 68 5.39 -10.42 3.68
C CYS A 68 6.18 -9.34 4.43
N PRO A 69 7.54 -9.38 4.51
CA PRO A 69 8.30 -8.35 5.21
C PRO A 69 8.05 -6.92 4.72
N HIS A 70 8.08 -6.70 3.40
CA HIS A 70 7.89 -5.35 2.86
C HIS A 70 6.43 -4.92 2.93
N TYR A 71 5.46 -5.82 2.69
CA TYR A 71 4.04 -5.52 2.93
C TYR A 71 3.76 -5.04 4.36
N LEU A 72 4.31 -5.74 5.36
CA LEU A 72 4.15 -5.35 6.75
C LEU A 72 4.82 -4.01 7.06
N THR A 73 5.93 -3.69 6.39
CA THR A 73 6.62 -2.40 6.53
C THR A 73 5.77 -1.26 5.98
N ILE A 74 5.19 -1.41 4.78
CA ILE A 74 4.28 -0.43 4.17
C ILE A 74 3.03 -0.25 5.04
N LEU A 75 2.39 -1.34 5.48
CA LEU A 75 1.20 -1.25 6.33
C LEU A 75 1.48 -0.57 7.67
N LYS A 76 2.66 -0.80 8.25
CA LYS A 76 3.09 -0.09 9.46
C LYS A 76 3.29 1.40 9.17
N ALA A 77 3.91 1.76 8.04
CA ALA A 77 4.06 3.16 7.63
C ALA A 77 2.70 3.85 7.49
N GLU A 78 1.74 3.19 6.86
CA GLU A 78 0.36 3.67 6.69
C GLU A 78 -0.33 3.86 8.06
N GLU A 79 -0.19 2.92 9.00
CA GLU A 79 -0.72 3.09 10.36
C GLU A 79 -0.12 4.30 11.10
N HIS A 80 1.18 4.59 10.91
CA HIS A 80 1.82 5.78 11.46
C HIS A 80 1.28 7.05 10.79
N PHE A 81 1.11 7.02 9.48
CA PHE A 81 0.57 8.14 8.71
C PHE A 81 -0.86 8.49 9.18
N LEU A 82 -1.73 7.49 9.33
CA LEU A 82 -3.09 7.66 9.85
C LEU A 82 -3.18 8.25 11.27
N ARG A 83 -2.08 8.18 12.04
CA ARG A 83 -1.98 8.71 13.40
C ARG A 83 -1.27 10.08 13.44
N GLY A 84 -0.99 10.69 12.30
CA GLY A 84 -0.25 11.95 12.19
C GLY A 84 1.24 11.83 12.53
N LYS A 85 1.78 10.61 12.60
CA LYS A 85 3.21 10.36 12.92
C LYS A 85 4.05 10.38 11.65
N HIS A 86 4.03 11.50 10.93
CA HIS A 86 4.62 11.63 9.59
C HIS A 86 6.09 11.22 9.53
N SER A 87 6.93 11.70 10.44
CA SER A 87 8.37 11.38 10.43
C SER A 87 8.64 9.87 10.55
N SER A 88 7.86 9.16 11.39
CA SER A 88 7.96 7.70 11.50
C SER A 88 7.44 6.99 10.24
N ALA A 89 6.34 7.48 9.65
CA ALA A 89 5.78 6.93 8.43
C ALA A 89 6.76 7.06 7.25
N ILE A 90 7.37 8.25 7.08
CA ILE A 90 8.37 8.54 6.05
C ILE A 90 9.56 7.58 6.16
N ALA A 91 10.09 7.38 7.37
CA ALA A 91 11.21 6.46 7.58
C ALA A 91 10.87 5.01 7.19
N LEU A 92 9.66 4.55 7.54
CA LEU A 92 9.19 3.21 7.20
C LEU A 92 8.94 3.04 5.70
N TYR A 93 8.38 4.05 5.02
CA TYR A 93 8.24 4.02 3.57
C TYR A 93 9.60 3.97 2.87
N ALA A 94 10.56 4.80 3.29
CA ALA A 94 11.92 4.78 2.74
C ALA A 94 12.60 3.42 2.94
N GLN A 95 12.42 2.80 4.12
CA GLN A 95 12.88 1.44 4.38
C GLN A 95 12.24 0.42 3.42
N SER A 96 10.93 0.53 3.19
CA SER A 96 10.24 -0.37 2.26
C SER A 96 10.73 -0.19 0.83
N ILE A 97 10.88 1.05 0.34
CA ILE A 97 11.36 1.35 -1.01
C ILE A 97 12.74 0.72 -1.22
N LYS A 98 13.66 0.88 -0.26
CA LYS A 98 14.98 0.24 -0.33
C LYS A 98 14.86 -1.28 -0.43
N SER A 99 13.99 -1.90 0.38
CA SER A 99 13.81 -3.35 0.38
C SER A 99 13.16 -3.88 -0.91
N THR A 100 12.19 -3.16 -1.48
CA THR A 100 11.50 -3.57 -2.72
C THR A 100 12.39 -3.38 -3.94
N SER A 101 13.17 -2.30 -3.98
CA SER A 101 14.14 -2.01 -5.04
C SER A 101 15.23 -3.09 -5.12
N GLN A 102 15.82 -3.45 -3.98
CA GLN A 102 16.83 -4.52 -3.90
C GLN A 102 16.32 -5.89 -4.38
N ARG A 103 15.01 -6.12 -4.36
CA ARG A 103 14.38 -7.39 -4.73
C ARG A 103 13.68 -7.34 -6.09
N GLY A 104 13.67 -6.19 -6.77
CA GLY A 104 12.97 -6.00 -8.04
C GLY A 104 11.44 -6.06 -7.92
N TYR A 105 10.85 -5.77 -6.75
CA TYR A 105 9.40 -5.71 -6.57
C TYR A 105 8.84 -4.37 -7.07
N ILE A 106 8.91 -4.13 -8.38
CA ILE A 106 8.60 -2.84 -9.03
C ILE A 106 7.20 -2.32 -8.66
N HIS A 107 6.19 -3.19 -8.65
CA HIS A 107 4.81 -2.82 -8.31
C HIS A 107 4.65 -2.36 -6.84
N ASP A 108 5.38 -2.99 -5.93
CA ASP A 108 5.34 -2.67 -4.51
C ASP A 108 6.18 -1.43 -4.20
N GLU A 109 7.29 -1.26 -4.93
CA GLU A 109 8.10 -0.03 -4.90
C GLU A 109 7.32 1.18 -5.41
N ALA A 110 6.59 1.04 -6.53
CA ALA A 110 5.74 2.07 -7.07
C ALA A 110 4.65 2.48 -6.05
N THR A 111 4.04 1.49 -5.40
CA THR A 111 3.03 1.70 -4.36
C THR A 111 3.64 2.43 -3.15
N ALA A 112 4.82 2.01 -2.68
CA ALA A 112 5.48 2.65 -1.55
C ALA A 112 5.89 4.11 -1.85
N ASN A 113 6.35 4.40 -3.08
CA ASN A 113 6.62 5.78 -3.52
C ASN A 113 5.34 6.63 -3.57
N GLU A 114 4.22 6.11 -4.08
CA GLU A 114 2.94 6.82 -4.08
C GLU A 114 2.47 7.17 -2.65
N ARG A 115 2.52 6.21 -1.73
CA ARG A 115 2.12 6.43 -0.32
C ARG A 115 3.08 7.38 0.41
N LEU A 116 4.37 7.32 0.10
CA LEU A 116 5.35 8.27 0.62
C LEU A 116 5.08 9.69 0.11
N ALA A 117 4.77 9.85 -1.17
CA ALA A 117 4.42 11.13 -1.76
C ALA A 117 3.20 11.75 -1.05
N ASP A 118 2.13 10.97 -0.85
CA ASP A 118 0.95 11.41 -0.08
C ASP A 118 1.32 11.84 1.34
N CYS A 119 2.20 11.09 2.01
CA CYS A 119 2.65 11.40 3.37
C CYS A 119 3.50 12.67 3.43
N LEU A 120 4.37 12.89 2.44
CA LEU A 120 5.20 14.09 2.32
C LEU A 120 4.38 15.33 2.01
N MET A 121 3.34 15.21 1.16
CA MET A 121 2.38 16.28 0.91
C MET A 121 1.73 16.75 2.21
N ASP A 122 1.20 15.81 3.00
CA ASP A 122 0.53 16.12 4.27
C ASP A 122 1.51 16.67 5.32
N TYR A 123 2.77 16.24 5.27
CA TYR A 123 3.84 16.75 6.13
C TYR A 123 4.38 18.14 5.69
N GLY A 124 3.96 18.66 4.53
CA GLY A 124 4.39 19.97 4.00
C GLY A 124 5.68 19.94 3.17
N ARG A 125 6.23 18.77 2.83
CA ARG A 125 7.44 18.61 2.00
C ARG A 125 7.07 18.44 0.52
N ARG A 126 6.53 19.51 -0.08
CA ARG A 126 5.93 19.50 -1.43
C ARG A 126 6.92 19.04 -2.53
N ASP A 127 8.13 19.58 -2.58
CA ASP A 127 9.11 19.23 -3.63
C ASP A 127 9.56 17.76 -3.56
N ASP A 128 9.74 17.25 -2.34
CA ASP A 128 10.06 15.83 -2.13
C ASP A 128 8.88 14.94 -2.55
N ALA A 129 7.66 15.36 -2.27
CA ALA A 129 6.47 14.62 -2.69
C ALA A 129 6.34 14.54 -4.21
N LYS A 130 6.62 15.64 -4.92
CA LYS A 130 6.61 15.66 -6.40
C LYS A 130 7.56 14.61 -6.97
N SER A 131 8.80 14.61 -6.48
CA SER A 131 9.83 13.65 -6.90
C SER A 131 9.38 12.19 -6.67
N ARG A 132 8.64 11.93 -5.60
CA ARG A 132 8.12 10.58 -5.29
C ARG A 132 6.93 10.19 -6.16
N TYR A 133 6.06 11.12 -6.53
CA TYR A 133 5.00 10.84 -7.51
C TYR A 133 5.58 10.53 -8.90
N GLU A 134 6.57 11.30 -9.34
CA GLU A 134 7.25 11.08 -10.63
C GLU A 134 7.91 9.70 -10.68
N GLU A 135 8.60 9.31 -9.60
CA GLU A 135 9.23 7.99 -9.50
C GLU A 135 8.19 6.85 -9.47
N SER A 136 7.08 7.04 -8.75
CA SER A 136 5.97 6.07 -8.76
C SER A 136 5.37 5.91 -10.17
N SER A 137 5.15 7.01 -10.90
CA SER A 137 4.70 6.98 -12.29
C SER A 137 5.69 6.27 -13.21
N ARG A 138 7.00 6.51 -13.04
CA ARG A 138 8.06 5.84 -13.80
C ARG A 138 8.02 4.33 -13.60
N LEU A 139 7.94 3.88 -12.34
CA LEU A 139 7.88 2.45 -11.99
C LEU A 139 6.59 1.79 -12.48
N TYR A 140 5.44 2.47 -12.38
CA TYR A 140 4.19 1.94 -12.94
C TYR A 140 4.19 1.86 -14.47
N ARG A 141 4.86 2.80 -15.15
CA ARG A 141 5.07 2.76 -16.60
C ARG A 141 5.97 1.59 -16.99
N GLU A 142 7.07 1.40 -16.28
CA GLU A 142 7.99 0.27 -16.47
C GLU A 142 7.27 -1.08 -16.29
N TRP A 143 6.38 -1.18 -15.31
CA TRP A 143 5.54 -2.36 -15.11
C TRP A 143 4.42 -2.54 -16.16
N GLY A 144 4.09 -1.50 -16.93
CA GLY A 144 3.03 -1.53 -17.95
C GLY A 144 1.63 -1.12 -17.48
N ALA A 145 1.49 -0.57 -16.28
CA ALA A 145 0.20 -0.12 -15.74
C ALA A 145 -0.18 1.29 -16.21
N LEU A 146 -0.30 1.48 -17.52
CA LEU A 146 -0.50 2.80 -18.15
C LEU A 146 -1.72 3.56 -17.60
N LYS A 147 -2.84 2.86 -17.33
CA LYS A 147 -4.03 3.51 -16.76
C LYS A 147 -3.77 4.09 -15.36
N LYS A 148 -2.93 3.42 -14.55
CA LYS A 148 -2.55 3.90 -13.23
C LYS A 148 -1.62 5.11 -13.33
N VAL A 149 -0.73 5.13 -14.33
CA VAL A 149 0.13 6.28 -14.64
C VAL A 149 -0.70 7.51 -14.99
N GLU A 150 -1.67 7.40 -15.90
CA GLU A 150 -2.55 8.52 -16.26
C GLU A 150 -3.27 9.11 -15.04
N VAL A 151 -3.82 8.26 -14.18
CA VAL A 151 -4.50 8.69 -12.94
C VAL A 151 -3.53 9.41 -12.00
N LEU A 152 -2.32 8.89 -11.85
CA LEU A 152 -1.31 9.44 -10.95
C LEU A 152 -0.76 10.78 -11.47
N GLU A 153 -0.49 10.89 -12.77
CA GLU A 153 -0.02 12.12 -13.41
C GLU A 153 -1.08 13.21 -13.38
N ALA A 154 -2.35 12.88 -13.65
CA ALA A 154 -3.45 13.84 -13.52
C ALA A 154 -3.61 14.35 -12.07
N LYS A 155 -3.50 13.44 -11.08
CA LYS A 155 -3.49 13.81 -9.65
C LYS A 155 -2.31 14.74 -9.34
N THR A 156 -1.12 14.39 -9.80
CA THR A 156 0.11 15.17 -9.56
C THR A 156 -0.03 16.56 -10.18
N GLN A 157 -0.43 16.67 -11.45
CA GLN A 157 -0.64 17.95 -12.11
C GLN A 157 -1.57 18.86 -11.31
N LYS A 158 -2.71 18.34 -10.83
CA LYS A 158 -3.66 19.11 -10.01
C LYS A 158 -3.06 19.55 -8.66
N LEU A 159 -2.18 18.75 -8.06
CA LEU A 159 -1.57 19.05 -6.76
C LEU A 159 -0.40 20.03 -6.83
N PHE A 160 0.22 20.24 -7.99
CA PHE A 160 1.40 21.10 -8.19
C PHE A 160 1.17 22.28 -9.15
N GLN A 161 -0.09 22.53 -9.50
CA GLN A 161 -0.54 23.80 -10.07
C GLN A 161 -0.49 24.94 -9.04
#